data_AF-A0A917M5A5-F1
#
_entry.id   AF-A0A917M5A5-F1
#
_cell.length_a   1.000
_cell.length_b   1.000
_cell.length_c   1.000
_cell.angle_alpha   90.00
_cell.angle_beta   90.00
_cell.angle_gamma   90.00
#
_symmetry.space_group_name_H-M   'P 1'
#
loop_
_entity.id
_entity.type
_entity.pdbx_description
1 polymer ?
#
loop_
_entity_poly.entity_id
_entity_poly.type
_entity_poly.pdbx_seq_one_letter_code
_entity_poly.pdbx_strand_id
1 'polypeptide(L)'
;MNTNLNDCFDVIIISEEAGVSKPDKRIFELALNKLHVQAEDTLFVGDDIEKDIGGCQHANIKGIWFNPYMIKNDTEIKPYAEIHFFDRLLGYIT
;
A
#
# COMPACT_ATOMS: atom_id res chain seq x y z
N MET A 1 18.30 -11.05 8.47
CA MET A 1 17.28 -11.08 9.55
C MET A 1 16.07 -11.75 8.93
N ASN A 2 15.72 -12.97 9.35
CA ASN A 2 14.49 -13.62 8.88
C ASN A 2 13.37 -13.17 9.83
N THR A 3 12.39 -12.43 9.32
CA THR A 3 11.32 -11.84 10.12
C THR A 3 10.21 -12.84 10.44
N ASN A 4 10.24 -14.04 9.86
CA ASN A 4 9.19 -15.07 9.97
C ASN A 4 7.79 -14.56 9.58
N LEU A 5 7.72 -13.58 8.68
CA LEU A 5 6.45 -13.01 8.20
C LEU A 5 5.95 -13.65 6.91
N ASN A 6 6.71 -14.55 6.30
CA ASN A 6 6.35 -15.13 5.00
C ASN A 6 4.97 -15.82 5.03
N ASP A 7 4.64 -16.48 6.15
CA ASP A 7 3.36 -17.20 6.31
C ASP A 7 2.17 -16.25 6.54
N CYS A 8 2.39 -14.94 6.67
CA CYS A 8 1.33 -13.93 6.80
C CYS A 8 0.83 -13.40 5.45
N PHE A 9 1.45 -13.78 4.34
CA PHE A 9 1.14 -13.23 3.01
C PHE A 9 0.76 -14.32 2.02
N ASP A 10 -0.44 -14.22 1.44
CA ASP A 10 -0.88 -15.12 0.36
C ASP A 10 -0.09 -14.90 -0.94
N VAL A 11 0.33 -13.65 -1.18
CA VAL A 11 1.02 -13.23 -2.40
C VAL A 11 2.17 -12.30 -2.05
N ILE A 12 3.34 -12.58 -2.61
CA ILE A 12 4.52 -11.72 -2.58
C ILE A 12 4.83 -11.28 -4.01
N ILE A 13 4.96 -9.96 -4.23
CA ILE A 13 5.31 -9.37 -5.52
C ILE A 13 6.63 -8.63 -5.38
N ILE A 14 7.61 -9.02 -6.19
CA ILE A 14 8.93 -8.40 -6.25
C ILE A 14 8.99 -7.59 -7.55
N SER A 15 9.28 -6.28 -7.45
CA SER A 15 9.23 -5.37 -8.60
C SER A 15 10.18 -5.75 -9.73
N GLU A 16 11.34 -6.32 -9.40
CA GLU A 16 12.32 -6.81 -10.39
C GLU A 16 11.74 -7.96 -11.22
N GLU A 17 11.09 -8.93 -10.57
CA GLU A 17 10.41 -10.05 -11.24
C GLU A 17 9.18 -9.59 -12.02
N ALA A 18 8.48 -8.57 -11.52
CA ALA A 18 7.30 -7.99 -12.17
C ALA A 18 7.65 -7.06 -13.35
N GLY A 19 8.89 -6.57 -13.43
CA GLY A 19 9.33 -5.58 -14.43
C GLY A 19 8.69 -4.19 -14.29
N VAL A 20 7.95 -3.94 -13.20
CA VAL A 20 7.28 -2.69 -12.87
C VAL A 20 7.44 -2.41 -11.38
N SER A 21 7.55 -1.13 -11.03
CA SER A 21 7.69 -0.67 -9.64
C SER A 21 6.72 0.46 -9.33
N LYS A 22 6.43 0.64 -8.04
CA LYS A 22 5.68 1.79 -7.54
C LYS A 22 6.40 3.10 -7.95
N PRO A 23 5.71 4.16 -8.40
CA PRO A 23 4.25 4.38 -8.37
C PRO A 23 3.46 3.84 -9.58
N ASP A 24 4.05 3.07 -10.49
CA ASP A 24 3.32 2.56 -11.65
C ASP A 24 2.12 1.71 -11.21
N LYS A 25 0.90 2.13 -11.59
CA LYS A 25 -0.35 1.47 -11.18
C LYS A 25 -0.38 -0.02 -11.51
N ARG A 26 0.38 -0.47 -12.50
CA ARG A 26 0.43 -1.89 -12.92
C ARG A 26 0.91 -2.83 -11.82
N ILE A 27 1.76 -2.39 -10.89
CA ILE A 27 2.18 -3.25 -9.77
C ILE A 27 1.03 -3.47 -8.77
N PHE A 28 0.17 -2.46 -8.59
CA PHE A 28 -1.01 -2.55 -7.74
C PHE A 28 -2.13 -3.35 -8.42
N GLU A 29 -2.37 -3.13 -9.72
CA GLU A 29 -3.28 -3.94 -10.53
C GLU A 29 -2.83 -5.42 -10.56
N LEU A 30 -1.53 -5.70 -10.62
CA LEU A 30 -0.99 -7.06 -10.50
C LEU A 30 -1.31 -7.69 -9.14
N ALA A 31 -1.22 -6.93 -8.04
CA ALA A 31 -1.58 -7.39 -6.71
C ALA A 31 -3.07 -7.74 -6.61
N LEU A 32 -3.95 -6.84 -7.05
CA LEU A 32 -5.40 -7.08 -7.10
C LEU A 32 -5.73 -8.35 -7.89
N ASN A 33 -5.11 -8.52 -9.06
CA ASN A 33 -5.32 -9.69 -9.92
C ASN A 33 -4.85 -11.00 -9.28
N LYS A 34 -3.67 -11.01 -8.63
CA LYS A 34 -3.13 -12.20 -7.97
C LYS A 34 -3.92 -12.59 -6.71
N LEU A 35 -4.49 -11.61 -6.01
CA LEU A 35 -5.33 -11.83 -4.83
C LEU A 35 -6.81 -12.07 -5.17
N HIS A 36 -7.21 -11.86 -6.43
CA HIS A 36 -8.59 -11.96 -6.90
C HIS A 36 -9.57 -11.03 -6.13
N VAL A 37 -9.14 -9.80 -5.85
CA VAL A 37 -9.93 -8.79 -5.12
C VAL A 37 -10.17 -7.54 -5.98
N GLN A 38 -11.22 -6.78 -5.66
CA GLN A 38 -11.51 -5.50 -6.30
C GLN A 38 -10.80 -4.35 -5.57
N ALA A 39 -10.48 -3.28 -6.30
CA ALA A 39 -9.81 -2.11 -5.74
C ALA A 39 -10.62 -1.43 -4.62
N GLU A 40 -11.94 -1.39 -4.77
CA GLU A 40 -12.88 -0.77 -3.82
C GLU A 40 -12.94 -1.47 -2.45
N ASP A 41 -12.65 -2.77 -2.43
CA ASP A 41 -12.59 -3.62 -1.24
C ASP A 41 -11.16 -3.74 -0.67
N THR A 42 -10.20 -2.98 -1.22
CA THR A 42 -8.78 -3.09 -0.86
C THR A 42 -8.27 -1.84 -0.17
N LEU A 43 -7.45 -2.03 0.88
CA LEU A 43 -6.61 -1.01 1.49
C LEU A 43 -5.14 -1.28 1.14
N PHE A 44 -4.42 -0.26 0.67
CA PHE A 44 -2.97 -0.29 0.55
C PHE A 44 -2.34 0.45 1.73
N VAL A 45 -1.31 -0.12 2.36
CA VAL A 45 -0.58 0.52 3.46
C VAL A 45 0.88 0.67 3.05
N GLY A 46 1.42 1.89 3.12
CA GLY A 46 2.80 2.19 2.76
C GLY A 46 3.28 3.50 3.39
N ASP A 47 4.59 3.71 3.39
CA ASP A 47 5.27 4.83 4.05
C ASP A 47 5.68 5.95 3.09
N ASP A 48 5.75 5.68 1.78
CA ASP A 48 6.11 6.68 0.76
C ASP A 48 4.87 7.34 0.16
N ILE A 49 4.65 8.63 0.47
CA ILE A 49 3.45 9.36 0.04
C ILE A 49 3.26 9.38 -1.49
N GLU A 50 4.33 9.47 -2.27
CA GLU A 50 4.24 9.52 -3.74
C GLU A 50 4.18 8.11 -4.34
N LYS A 51 5.11 7.23 -3.93
CA LYS A 51 5.23 5.89 -4.51
C LYS A 51 4.08 4.98 -4.08
N ASP A 52 3.75 4.99 -2.79
CA ASP A 52 2.75 4.09 -2.23
C ASP A 52 1.35 4.66 -2.39
N ILE A 53 1.11 5.85 -1.84
CA ILE A 53 -0.24 6.41 -1.76
C ILE A 53 -0.66 6.98 -3.10
N GLY A 54 0.17 7.81 -3.74
CA GLY A 54 -0.09 8.27 -5.10
C GLY A 54 -0.22 7.11 -6.09
N GLY A 55 0.68 6.13 -6.00
CA GLY A 55 0.65 4.94 -6.84
C GLY A 55 -0.62 4.09 -6.70
N CYS A 56 -1.03 3.78 -5.46
CA CYS A 56 -2.21 2.94 -5.24
C CYS A 56 -3.51 3.65 -5.63
N GLN A 57 -3.57 4.98 -5.44
CA GLN A 57 -4.73 5.78 -5.83
C GLN A 57 -4.93 5.84 -7.34
N HIS A 58 -3.85 5.83 -8.13
CA HIS A 58 -3.95 5.66 -9.59
C HIS A 58 -4.50 4.30 -10.02
N ALA A 59 -4.48 3.30 -9.14
CA ALA A 59 -5.14 2.01 -9.30
C ALA A 59 -6.54 1.95 -8.63
N ASN A 60 -7.08 3.09 -8.20
CA ASN A 60 -8.35 3.22 -7.47
C ASN A 60 -8.38 2.54 -6.10
N ILE A 61 -7.23 2.26 -5.49
CA ILE A 61 -7.12 1.66 -4.15
C ILE A 61 -7.04 2.77 -3.10
N LYS A 62 -7.77 2.59 -1.99
CA LYS A 62 -7.64 3.46 -0.81
C LYS A 62 -6.27 3.26 -0.16
N GLY A 63 -5.46 4.32 -0.10
CA GLY A 63 -4.12 4.30 0.51
C GLY A 63 -4.11 4.84 1.93
N ILE A 64 -3.63 4.04 2.90
CA ILE A 64 -3.31 4.46 4.26
C ILE A 64 -1.81 4.78 4.33
N TRP A 65 -1.49 6.03 4.67
CA TRP A 65 -0.12 6.46 4.86
C TRP A 65 0.37 6.10 6.26
N PHE A 66 1.35 5.20 6.34
CA PHE A 66 2.04 4.90 7.59
C PHE A 66 3.20 5.88 7.77
N ASN A 67 3.00 6.89 8.63
CA ASN A 67 3.92 7.99 8.84
C ASN A 67 4.37 8.08 10.31
N PRO A 68 5.17 7.12 10.82
CA PRO A 68 5.58 7.08 12.23
C PRO A 68 6.45 8.28 12.64
N TYR A 69 7.06 8.96 11.68
CA TYR A 69 7.94 10.10 11.92
C TYR A 69 7.25 11.46 11.75
N MET A 70 5.94 11.49 11.48
CA MET A 70 5.16 12.72 11.27
C MET A 70 5.82 13.62 10.20
N ILE A 71 6.30 13.01 9.12
CA ILE A 71 6.83 13.72 7.95
C ILE A 71 5.72 14.62 7.41
N LYS A 72 6.06 15.86 7.06
CA LYS A 72 5.11 16.78 6.45
C LYS A 72 4.78 16.31 5.03
N ASN A 73 3.50 16.25 4.70
CA ASN A 73 3.07 16.05 3.31
C ASN A 73 3.15 17.39 2.56
N ASP A 74 4.16 17.54 1.72
CA ASP A 74 4.35 18.71 0.83
C ASP A 74 3.82 18.48 -0.59
N THR A 75 2.98 17.45 -0.78
CA THR A 75 2.34 17.08 -2.06
C THR A 75 0.84 17.39 -2.04
N GLU A 76 0.19 17.28 -3.21
CA GLU A 76 -1.28 17.36 -3.32
C GLU A 76 -1.98 16.01 -3.05
N ILE A 77 -1.21 14.94 -2.79
CA ILE A 77 -1.74 13.59 -2.57
C ILE A 77 -2.44 13.55 -1.21
N LYS A 78 -3.71 13.13 -1.20
CA LYS A 78 -4.51 13.01 0.02
C LYS A 78 -4.70 11.55 0.35
N PRO A 79 -4.01 10.98 1.36
CA PRO A 79 -4.25 9.60 1.76
C PRO A 79 -5.69 9.43 2.26
N TYR A 80 -6.20 8.20 2.17
CA TYR A 80 -7.49 7.84 2.78
C TYR A 80 -7.44 8.03 4.30
N ALA A 81 -6.32 7.66 4.92
CA ALA A 81 -6.00 7.94 6.31
C ALA A 81 -4.49 8.02 6.51
N GLU A 82 -4.07 8.72 7.56
CA GLU A 82 -2.69 8.73 8.04
C GLU A 82 -2.65 8.07 9.43
N ILE A 83 -1.69 7.17 9.64
CA ILE A 83 -1.47 6.51 10.93
C ILE A 83 0.00 6.62 11.34
N HIS A 84 0.23 6.82 12.64
CA HIS A 84 1.59 6.91 13.20
C HIS A 84 2.01 5.63 13.94
N PHE A 85 1.04 4.76 14.25
CA PHE A 85 1.26 3.47 14.89
C PHE A 85 0.51 2.38 14.12
N PHE A 86 1.14 1.23 13.91
CA PHE A 86 0.60 0.18 13.04
C PHE A 86 -0.67 -0.47 13.61
N ASP A 87 -0.83 -0.50 14.93
CA ASP A 87 -2.05 -0.99 15.61
C ASP A 87 -3.31 -0.18 15.26
N ARG A 88 -3.15 1.08 14.85
CA ARG A 88 -4.27 1.91 14.36
C ARG A 88 -4.90 1.37 13.07
N LEU A 89 -4.19 0.52 12.33
CA LEU A 89 -4.72 -0.14 11.14
C LEU A 89 -6.00 -0.94 11.46
N LEU A 90 -6.09 -1.52 12.67
CA LEU A 90 -7.26 -2.29 13.10
C LEU A 90 -8.57 -1.48 13.11
N GLY A 91 -8.50 -0.15 13.18
CA GLY A 91 -9.69 0.71 13.09
C GLY A 91 -10.28 0.82 11.68
N TYR A 92 -9.58 0.33 10.66
CA TYR A 92 -9.96 0.43 9.25
C TYR A 92 -10.34 -0.91 8.61
N ILE A 93 -10.10 -2.02 9.32
CA ILE A 93 -10.42 -3.38 8.89
C ILE A 93 -11.67 -3.80 9.67
N THR A 94 -12.81 -3.89 8.99
CA THR A 94 -14.11 -4.29 9.57
C THR A 94 -14.44 -5.73 9.24
#